data_AF-A0A8T3LVL7-F1
#
_entry.id   AF-A0A8T3LVL7-F1
#
_cell.length_a   1.000
_cell.length_b   1.000
_cell.length_c   1.000
_cell.angle_alpha   90.00
_cell.angle_beta   90.00
_cell.angle_gamma   90.00
#
_symmetry.space_group_name_H-M   'P 1'
#
loop_
_entity.id
_entity.type
_entity.pdbx_description
1 polymer ?
#
loop_
_entity_poly.entity_id
_entity_poly.type
_entity_poly.pdbx_seq_one_letter_code
_entity_poly.pdbx_strand_id
1 'polypeptide(L)'
;MTSDVDPQPAMPLAVRLWFAVAFALLALTGLLLGRIVEFVDFSERAPFSLLGIFMMIELAAVLFGITVALQRKRIAYRFALAIAFLPVPVLAGLPPVLLDFPPTAANGWYLLLVPIGAALTAGLLVGLLRPGARAWFNED
;
A
#
# COMPACT_ATOMS: atom_id res chain seq x y z
N MET A 1 18.31 -20.17 -37.83
CA MET A 1 18.23 -20.13 -36.36
C MET A 1 17.58 -18.80 -36.01
N THR A 2 16.26 -18.72 -36.17
CA THR A 2 15.47 -17.54 -35.79
C THR A 2 15.21 -17.64 -34.30
N SER A 3 15.72 -16.70 -33.53
CA SER A 3 15.39 -16.57 -32.12
C SER A 3 13.91 -16.22 -32.06
N ASP A 4 13.06 -17.22 -31.84
CA ASP A 4 11.70 -16.97 -31.35
C ASP A 4 11.89 -16.28 -29.99
N VAL A 5 11.79 -14.95 -30.00
CA VAL A 5 11.65 -14.18 -28.78
C VAL A 5 10.26 -14.52 -28.28
N ASP A 6 10.18 -15.54 -27.42
CA ASP A 6 8.96 -15.86 -26.71
C ASP A 6 8.40 -14.55 -26.14
N PRO A 7 7.16 -14.16 -26.49
CA PRO A 7 6.59 -12.92 -26.00
C PRO A 7 6.53 -13.03 -24.48
N GLN A 8 7.46 -12.36 -23.81
CA GLN A 8 7.58 -12.38 -22.37
C GLN A 8 6.21 -12.05 -21.78
N PRO A 9 5.60 -12.93 -20.97
CA PRO A 9 4.21 -12.81 -20.57
C PRO A 9 3.98 -11.42 -19.99
N ALA A 10 3.19 -10.63 -20.71
CA ALA A 10 2.99 -9.23 -20.39
C ALA A 10 2.36 -9.15 -18.99
N MET A 11 3.07 -8.51 -18.06
CA MET A 11 2.62 -8.38 -16.68
C MET A 11 1.17 -7.87 -16.63
N PRO A 12 0.24 -8.59 -15.98
CA PRO A 12 -1.17 -8.22 -16.00
C PRO A 12 -1.39 -6.82 -15.45
N LEU A 13 -2.33 -6.08 -16.03
CA LEU A 13 -2.61 -4.69 -15.63
C LEU A 13 -2.90 -4.56 -14.13
N ALA A 14 -3.56 -5.55 -13.53
CA ALA A 14 -3.84 -5.59 -12.09
C ALA A 14 -2.55 -5.61 -11.24
N VAL A 15 -1.52 -6.35 -11.66
CA VAL A 15 -0.25 -6.41 -10.93
C VAL A 15 0.52 -5.10 -11.09
N ARG A 16 0.51 -4.51 -12.30
CA ARG A 16 1.10 -3.17 -12.53
C ARG A 16 0.43 -2.09 -11.68
N LEU A 17 -0.90 -2.10 -11.63
CA LEU A 17 -1.69 -1.19 -10.81
C LEU A 17 -1.36 -1.37 -9.32
N TRP A 18 -1.22 -2.62 -8.88
CA TRP A 18 -0.81 -2.92 -7.51
C TRP A 18 0.58 -2.35 -7.17
N PHE A 19 1.58 -2.53 -8.05
CA PHE A 19 2.90 -1.93 -7.84
C PHE A 19 2.83 -0.39 -7.83
N ALA A 20 2.07 0.20 -8.74
CA ALA A 20 1.88 1.66 -8.77
C ALA A 20 1.28 2.16 -7.46
N VAL A 21 0.29 1.48 -6.89
CA VAL A 21 -0.28 1.83 -5.59
C VAL A 21 0.72 1.59 -4.46
N ALA A 22 1.44 0.47 -4.45
CA ALA A 22 2.44 0.18 -3.40
C ALA A 22 3.56 1.24 -3.38
N PHE A 23 4.06 1.65 -4.54
CA PHE A 23 5.04 2.74 -4.65
C PHE A 23 4.45 4.09 -4.29
N ALA A 24 3.19 4.37 -4.64
CA ALA A 24 2.52 5.60 -4.25
C ALA A 24 2.36 5.70 -2.72
N LEU A 25 1.98 4.61 -2.05
CA LEU A 25 1.94 4.54 -0.59
C LEU A 25 3.34 4.77 -0.01
N LEU A 26 4.37 4.09 -0.52
CA LEU A 26 5.74 4.28 -0.06
C LEU A 26 6.22 5.73 -0.21
N ALA A 27 5.91 6.37 -1.35
CA ALA A 27 6.26 7.76 -1.60
C ALA A 27 5.52 8.72 -0.66
N LEU A 28 4.23 8.47 -0.40
CA LEU A 28 3.44 9.25 0.54
C LEU A 28 4.00 9.13 1.97
N THR A 29 4.29 7.91 2.42
CA THR A 29 4.87 7.66 3.75
C THR A 29 6.26 8.29 3.86
N GLY A 30 7.08 8.20 2.81
CA GLY A 30 8.39 8.85 2.74
C GLY A 30 8.32 10.38 2.78
N LEU A 31 7.34 10.98 2.10
CA LEU A 31 7.09 12.42 2.14
C LEU A 31 6.67 12.89 3.54
N LEU A 32 5.88 12.08 4.24
CA LEU A 32 5.40 12.35 5.59
C LEU A 32 6.44 12.00 6.69
N LEU A 33 7.60 11.47 6.33
CA LEU A 33 8.60 10.96 7.29
C LEU A 33 9.04 12.00 8.31
N GLY A 34 9.24 13.26 7.90
CA GLY A 34 9.57 14.35 8.82
C GLY A 34 8.52 14.57 9.91
N ARG A 35 7.23 14.53 9.53
CA ARG A 35 6.11 14.66 10.48
C ARG A 35 5.95 13.42 11.37
N ILE A 36 6.24 12.24 10.83
CA ILE A 36 6.23 10.99 11.60
C ILE A 36 7.27 11.06 12.71
N VAL A 37 8.49 11.53 12.42
CA VAL A 37 9.55 11.68 13.42
C VAL A 37 9.15 12.68 14.50
N GLU A 38 8.64 13.86 14.12
CA GLU A 38 8.14 14.87 15.08
C GLU A 38 7.06 14.30 16.01
N PHE A 39 6.13 13.51 15.47
CA PHE A 39 5.07 12.88 16.25
C PHE A 39 5.59 11.79 17.20
N VAL A 40 6.55 10.97 16.74
CA VAL A 40 7.18 9.92 17.56
C VAL A 40 8.00 10.53 18.70
N ASP A 41 8.75 11.60 18.43
CA ASP A 41 9.51 12.33 19.45
C ASP A 41 8.58 12.96 20.51
N PHE A 42 7.42 13.49 20.10
CA PHE A 42 6.37 13.90 21.04
C PHE A 42 5.85 12.71 21.86
N SER A 43 5.73 11.55 21.22
CA SER A 43 5.27 10.32 21.82
C SER A 43 6.28 9.64 22.75
N GLU A 44 7.56 10.00 22.82
CA GLU A 44 8.46 9.43 23.85
C GLU A 44 7.97 9.71 25.29
N ARG A 45 7.11 10.72 25.45
CA ARG A 45 6.40 10.99 26.71
C ARG A 45 5.22 10.04 26.98
N ALA A 46 4.84 9.21 26.01
CA ALA A 46 3.78 8.21 26.07
C ALA A 46 4.32 6.83 25.62
N PRO A 47 4.54 5.86 26.53
CA PRO A 47 5.37 4.68 26.29
C PRO A 47 4.95 3.76 25.13
N PHE A 48 3.72 3.88 24.61
CA PHE A 48 3.25 3.17 23.42
C PHE A 48 2.27 4.04 22.62
N SER A 49 2.63 4.43 21.38
CA SER A 49 1.68 5.07 20.46
C SER A 49 1.12 4.06 19.47
N LEU A 50 -0.20 3.88 19.49
CA LEU A 50 -0.92 3.03 18.55
C LEU A 50 -0.67 3.47 17.10
N LEU A 51 -0.51 4.78 16.87
CA LEU A 51 -0.15 5.32 15.57
C LEU A 51 1.26 4.89 15.16
N GLY A 52 2.25 4.99 16.06
CA GLY A 52 3.62 4.54 15.77
C GLY A 52 3.70 3.05 15.40
N ILE A 53 2.96 2.19 16.12
CA ILE A 53 2.86 0.76 15.81
C ILE A 53 2.23 0.55 14.43
N PHE A 54 1.12 1.24 14.15
CA PHE A 54 0.47 1.19 12.85
C PHE A 54 1.43 1.58 11.72
N MET A 55 2.19 2.66 11.89
CA MET A 55 3.18 3.14 10.92
C MET A 55 4.30 2.14 10.66
N MET A 56 4.84 1.52 11.72
CA MET A 56 5.86 0.48 11.55
C MET A 56 5.31 -0.72 10.79
N ILE A 57 4.09 -1.16 11.11
CA ILE A 57 3.44 -2.29 10.43
C ILE A 57 3.17 -1.94 8.96
N GLU A 58 2.67 -0.75 8.68
CA GLU A 58 2.41 -0.27 7.32
C GLU A 58 3.69 -0.26 6.48
N LEU A 59 4.74 0.41 6.97
CA LEU A 59 6.00 0.52 6.25
C LEU A 59 6.63 -0.86 6.03
N ALA A 60 6.62 -1.71 7.06
CA ALA A 60 7.10 -3.09 6.96
C ALA A 60 6.29 -3.88 5.94
N ALA A 61 4.96 -3.76 5.94
CA ALA A 61 4.09 -4.45 5.00
C ALA A 61 4.39 -4.00 3.57
N VAL A 62 4.44 -2.70 3.29
CA VAL A 62 4.72 -2.17 1.94
C VAL A 62 6.09 -2.58 1.44
N LEU A 63 7.15 -2.36 2.23
CA LEU A 63 8.52 -2.73 1.84
C LEU A 63 8.64 -4.23 1.62
N PHE A 64 8.19 -5.03 2.58
CA PHE A 64 8.29 -6.49 2.51
C PHE A 64 7.43 -7.06 1.38
N GLY A 65 6.23 -6.52 1.16
CA GLY A 65 5.38 -7.01 0.08
C GLY A 65 5.92 -6.64 -1.31
N ILE A 66 6.52 -5.45 -1.49
CA ILE A 66 7.22 -5.11 -2.74
C ILE A 66 8.39 -6.06 -2.97
N THR A 67 9.24 -6.30 -1.96
CA THR A 67 10.40 -7.19 -2.12
C THR A 67 9.98 -8.64 -2.36
N VAL A 68 9.00 -9.17 -1.62
CA VAL A 68 8.47 -10.52 -1.86
C VAL A 68 7.80 -10.62 -3.23
N ALA A 69 7.11 -9.59 -3.70
CA ALA A 69 6.53 -9.57 -5.04
C ALA A 69 7.57 -9.62 -6.15
N LEU A 70 8.75 -9.05 -5.93
CA LEU A 70 9.87 -9.09 -6.87
C LEU A 70 10.71 -10.37 -6.76
N GLN A 71 10.87 -10.92 -5.55
CA GLN A 71 11.82 -12.01 -5.27
C GLN A 71 11.18 -13.40 -5.19
N ARG A 72 9.91 -13.49 -4.75
CA ARG A 72 9.27 -14.79 -4.44
C ARG A 72 7.77 -14.75 -4.73
N LYS A 73 7.43 -14.83 -6.02
CA LYS A 73 6.06 -14.75 -6.57
C LYS A 73 5.05 -15.65 -5.85
N ARG A 74 5.44 -16.87 -5.47
CA ARG A 74 4.56 -17.84 -4.78
C ARG A 74 3.97 -17.35 -3.45
N ILE A 75 4.69 -16.52 -2.70
CA ILE A 75 4.19 -15.95 -1.42
C ILE A 75 3.58 -14.57 -1.64
N ALA A 76 3.98 -13.91 -2.72
CA ALA A 76 3.58 -12.54 -3.03
C ALA A 76 2.08 -12.36 -3.19
N TYR A 77 1.33 -13.36 -3.66
CA TYR A 77 -0.13 -13.24 -3.80
C TYR A 77 -0.83 -12.92 -2.46
N ARG A 78 -0.42 -13.59 -1.37
CA ARG A 78 -1.01 -13.36 -0.04
C ARG A 78 -0.65 -11.98 0.50
N PHE A 79 0.58 -11.55 0.28
CA PHE A 79 1.03 -10.20 0.64
C PHE A 79 0.35 -9.12 -0.21
N ALA A 80 0.13 -9.38 -1.50
CA ALA A 80 -0.55 -8.45 -2.39
C ALA A 80 -1.98 -8.20 -1.95
N LEU A 81 -2.69 -9.25 -1.51
CA LEU A 81 -4.02 -9.11 -0.91
C LEU A 81 -3.97 -8.32 0.40
N ALA A 82 -2.99 -8.58 1.28
CA ALA A 82 -2.86 -7.84 2.54
C ALA A 82 -2.60 -6.34 2.28
N ILE A 83 -1.70 -6.01 1.34
CA ILE A 83 -1.39 -4.63 0.97
C ILE A 83 -2.56 -3.94 0.28
N ALA A 84 -3.41 -4.68 -0.45
CA ALA A 84 -4.58 -4.09 -1.10
C ALA A 84 -5.56 -3.46 -0.09
N PHE A 85 -5.50 -3.82 1.19
CA PHE A 85 -6.28 -3.19 2.26
C PHE A 85 -5.65 -1.91 2.83
N LEU A 86 -4.37 -1.65 2.61
CA LEU A 86 -3.66 -0.49 3.16
C LEU A 86 -4.11 0.88 2.62
N PRO A 87 -4.57 1.06 1.36
CA PRO A 87 -4.95 2.38 0.86
C PRO A 87 -5.97 3.12 1.74
N VAL A 88 -6.94 2.41 2.32
CA VAL A 88 -7.96 3.02 3.19
C VAL A 88 -7.34 3.59 4.47
N PRO A 89 -6.71 2.80 5.36
CA PRO A 89 -6.17 3.33 6.61
C PRO A 89 -5.01 4.31 6.38
N VAL A 90 -4.25 4.17 5.29
CA VAL A 90 -3.19 5.13 4.93
C VAL A 90 -3.79 6.47 4.53
N LEU A 91 -4.67 6.51 3.54
CA LEU A 91 -5.22 7.79 3.05
C LEU A 91 -6.14 8.46 4.06
N ALA A 92 -6.89 7.67 4.84
CA ALA A 92 -7.79 8.19 5.85
C ALA A 92 -7.03 8.60 7.12
N GLY A 93 -6.13 7.75 7.64
CA GLY A 93 -5.53 7.95 8.95
C GLY A 93 -4.35 8.90 8.96
N LEU A 94 -3.41 8.74 8.01
CA LEU A 94 -2.11 9.41 8.09
C LEU A 94 -2.17 10.93 7.91
N PRO A 95 -2.78 11.47 6.84
CA PRO A 95 -2.74 12.90 6.58
C PRO A 95 -3.46 13.75 7.65
N PRO A 96 -4.68 13.40 8.11
CA PRO A 96 -5.35 14.21 9.13
C PRO A 96 -4.63 14.24 10.47
N VAL A 97 -4.03 13.10 10.87
CA VAL A 97 -3.37 12.94 12.16
C VAL A 97 -1.99 13.60 12.16
N LEU A 98 -1.20 13.47 11.10
CA LEU A 98 0.14 14.06 11.03
C LEU A 98 0.16 15.55 10.68
N LEU A 99 -0.92 16.08 10.12
CA LEU A 99 -1.05 17.49 9.76
C LEU A 99 -1.89 18.29 10.77
N ASP A 100 -2.29 17.68 11.89
CA ASP A 100 -3.12 18.28 12.94
C ASP A 100 -4.37 18.99 12.37
N PHE A 101 -5.12 18.29 11.51
CA PHE A 101 -6.30 18.89 10.89
C PHE A 101 -7.37 19.22 11.94
N PRO A 102 -7.98 20.42 11.88
CA PRO A 102 -9.14 20.72 12.71
C PRO A 102 -10.29 19.77 12.35
N PRO A 103 -11.19 19.44 13.29
CA PRO A 103 -12.22 18.41 13.10
C PRO A 103 -13.10 18.60 11.86
N THR A 104 -13.36 19.86 11.48
CA THR A 104 -14.12 20.21 10.27
C THR A 104 -13.37 19.86 8.98
N ALA A 105 -12.05 20.11 8.93
CA ALA A 105 -11.20 19.74 7.81
C ALA A 105 -10.96 18.23 7.74
N ALA A 106 -10.81 17.57 8.90
CA ALA A 106 -10.68 16.13 8.98
C ALA A 106 -11.94 15.42 8.45
N ASN A 107 -13.15 15.89 8.82
CA ASN A 107 -14.40 15.34 8.27
C ASN A 107 -14.50 15.49 6.76
N GLY A 108 -14.16 16.66 6.21
CA GLY A 108 -14.10 16.86 4.75
C GLY A 108 -13.09 15.93 4.07
N TRP A 109 -11.93 15.72 4.71
CA TRP A 109 -10.91 14.79 4.23
C TRP A 109 -11.40 13.34 4.22
N TYR A 110 -11.98 12.87 5.32
CA TYR A 110 -12.52 11.51 5.42
C TYR A 110 -13.61 11.27 4.37
N LEU A 111 -14.52 12.22 4.18
CA LEU A 111 -15.59 12.11 3.18
C LEU A 111 -15.07 11.95 1.75
N LEU A 112 -13.90 12.51 1.43
CA LEU A 112 -13.32 12.44 0.10
C LEU A 112 -12.38 11.23 -0.06
N LEU A 113 -11.46 11.03 0.87
CA LEU A 113 -10.39 10.03 0.70
C LEU A 113 -10.77 8.63 1.17
N VAL A 114 -11.69 8.47 2.12
CA VAL A 114 -12.19 7.13 2.51
C VAL A 114 -12.83 6.42 1.32
N PRO A 115 -13.77 7.02 0.56
CA PRO A 115 -14.36 6.34 -0.59
C PRO A 115 -13.36 6.11 -1.72
N ILE A 116 -12.38 7.01 -1.93
CA ILE A 116 -11.31 6.81 -2.91
C ILE A 116 -10.42 5.63 -2.52
N GLY A 117 -9.98 5.58 -1.26
CA GLY A 117 -9.21 4.47 -0.71
C GLY A 117 -9.99 3.16 -0.82
N ALA A 118 -11.29 3.18 -0.50
CA ALA A 118 -12.15 2.00 -0.58
C ALA A 118 -12.33 1.53 -2.03
N ALA A 119 -12.50 2.45 -2.97
CA ALA A 119 -12.57 2.14 -4.39
C ALA A 119 -11.26 1.56 -4.92
N LEU A 120 -10.11 2.10 -4.50
CA LEU A 120 -8.79 1.56 -4.83
C LEU A 120 -8.60 0.15 -4.26
N THR A 121 -8.93 -0.06 -2.98
CA THR A 121 -8.89 -1.38 -2.35
C THR A 121 -9.79 -2.37 -3.08
N ALA A 122 -11.05 -2.00 -3.36
CA ALA A 122 -11.97 -2.86 -4.10
C ALA A 122 -11.46 -3.18 -5.50
N GLY A 123 -10.96 -2.18 -6.25
CA GLY A 123 -10.40 -2.36 -7.58
C GLY A 123 -9.17 -3.27 -7.59
N LEU A 124 -8.27 -3.11 -6.62
CA LEU A 124 -7.11 -3.97 -6.44
C LEU A 124 -7.51 -5.40 -6.08
N LEU A 125 -8.43 -5.59 -5.14
CA LEU A 125 -8.90 -6.91 -4.75
C LEU A 125 -9.56 -7.64 -5.91
N VAL A 126 -10.49 -6.97 -6.62
CA VAL A 126 -11.14 -7.53 -7.81
C VAL A 126 -10.12 -7.85 -8.90
N GLY A 127 -9.14 -6.97 -9.11
CA GLY A 127 -8.07 -7.16 -10.09
C GLY A 127 -7.14 -8.33 -9.75
N LEU A 128 -6.76 -8.48 -8.48
CA LEU A 128 -5.88 -9.53 -7.98
C LEU A 128 -6.60 -10.89 -7.93
N LEU A 129 -7.88 -10.92 -7.61
CA LEU A 129 -8.69 -12.14 -7.57
C LEU A 129 -8.95 -12.71 -8.98
N ARG A 130 -8.76 -11.92 -10.05
CA ARG A 130 -8.93 -12.40 -11.43
C ARG A 130 -7.91 -13.50 -11.75
N PRO A 131 -8.32 -14.51 -12.55
CA PRO A 131 -7.49 -15.67 -12.87
C PRO A 131 -6.15 -15.29 -13.53
N GLY A 132 -6.12 -14.24 -14.35
CA GLY A 132 -4.89 -13.77 -14.99
C GLY A 132 -3.84 -13.19 -14.02
N ALA A 133 -4.26 -12.52 -12.95
CA ALA A 133 -3.33 -12.03 -11.93
C ALA A 133 -2.83 -13.17 -11.03
N ARG A 134 -3.73 -14.09 -10.65
CA ARG A 134 -3.38 -15.31 -9.92
C ARG A 134 -2.36 -16.18 -10.66
N ALA A 135 -2.54 -16.36 -11.98
CA ALA A 135 -1.62 -17.14 -12.80
C ALA A 135 -0.20 -16.56 -12.77
N TRP A 136 -0.07 -15.24 -12.91
CA TRP A 136 1.23 -14.56 -12.87
C TRP A 136 1.99 -14.73 -11.54
N PHE A 137 1.27 -14.78 -10.41
CA PHE A 137 1.88 -15.04 -9.10
C PHE A 137 2.21 -16.52 -8.84
N ASN A 138 1.62 -17.43 -9.62
CA ASN A 138 1.87 -18.88 -9.53
C ASN A 138 2.86 -19.39 -10.58
N GLU A 139 3.25 -18.56 -11.55
CA GLU A 139 4.33 -18.87 -12.49
C GLU A 139 5.68 -18.80 -11.76
N ASP A 140 6.24 -19.98 -11.49
CA ASP A 140 7.60 -20.21 -10.97
C ASP A 140 8.64 -20.06 -12.09
#